data_AF-A0A424Y2B7-F1
#
_entry.id   AF-A0A424Y2B7-F1
#
_cell.length_a   1.000
_cell.length_b   1.000
_cell.length_c   1.000
_cell.angle_alpha   90.00
_cell.angle_beta   90.00
_cell.angle_gamma   90.00
#
_symmetry.space_group_name_H-M   'P 1'
#
loop_
_entity.id
_entity.type
_entity.pdbx_description
1 polymer ?
#
loop_
_entity_poly.entity_id
_entity_poly.type
_entity_poly.pdbx_seq_one_letter_code
_entity_poly.pdbx_strand_id
1 'polypeptide(L)'
;MPNDILQGIGNSNVYDPNEVKSTFNDNLDKDAFMKLLTTQLSNQDPLNPMEDREFIAQMAQFSSLEQMQNMNESMKSNHEDIMEHMKIMNNNMVESHGKVAAQIGSLAEVLAAFMEANMVDEKDKSTDTEVDESEVYLADAKDPTENA
;
A
#
# COMPACT_ATOMS: atom_id res chain seq x y z
N MET A 1 0.38 24.45 11.00
CA MET A 1 1.47 24.15 11.94
C MET A 1 0.92 23.27 13.06
N PRO A 2 1.67 22.23 13.49
CA PRO A 2 1.26 21.21 14.45
C PRO A 2 1.42 21.70 15.89
N ASN A 3 0.59 21.21 16.81
CA ASN A 3 0.81 21.43 18.24
C ASN A 3 0.30 20.23 19.06
N ASP A 4 1.02 19.12 18.95
CA ASP A 4 1.12 18.15 20.04
C ASP A 4 2.10 18.69 21.07
N ILE A 5 1.66 18.81 22.33
CA ILE A 5 2.38 18.51 23.58
C ILE A 5 1.38 18.76 24.71
N LEU A 6 0.82 17.67 25.26
CA LEU A 6 0.45 17.59 26.68
C LEU A 6 0.72 16.15 27.14
N GLN A 7 1.96 15.91 27.57
CA GLN A 7 2.30 14.81 28.47
C GLN A 7 1.78 15.17 29.87
N GLY A 8 0.74 14.47 30.32
CA GLY A 8 0.24 14.50 31.68
C GLY A 8 0.54 13.17 32.36
N ILE A 9 1.47 13.23 33.31
CA ILE A 9 1.94 12.12 34.13
C ILE A 9 0.82 11.72 35.10
N GLY A 10 0.26 10.53 34.92
CA GLY A 10 -0.75 9.95 35.80
C GLY A 10 -0.53 8.46 35.92
N ASN A 11 0.37 8.06 36.82
CA ASN A 11 0.49 6.67 37.26
C ASN A 11 -0.79 6.27 38.00
N SER A 12 -1.73 5.72 37.26
CA SER A 12 -2.80 4.88 37.79
C SER A 12 -2.55 3.48 37.25
N ASN A 13 -1.99 2.61 38.08
CA ASN A 13 -2.06 1.16 37.87
C ASN A 13 -3.54 0.78 37.99
N VAL A 14 -4.27 0.94 36.88
CA VAL A 14 -5.57 0.34 36.68
C VAL A 14 -5.29 -1.15 36.51
N TYR A 15 -5.64 -1.94 37.52
CA TYR A 15 -5.78 -3.38 37.35
C TYR A 15 -6.87 -3.59 36.31
N ASP A 16 -6.48 -3.84 35.05
CA ASP A 16 -7.39 -4.30 34.01
C ASP A 16 -7.60 -5.81 34.20
N PRO A 17 -8.79 -6.25 34.65
CA PRO A 17 -9.09 -7.68 34.79
C PRO A 17 -9.10 -8.44 33.46
N ASN A 18 -8.90 -7.77 32.32
CA ASN A 18 -8.82 -8.38 30.99
C ASN A 18 -7.38 -8.57 30.47
N GLU A 19 -6.35 -8.15 31.20
CA GLU A 19 -4.95 -8.35 30.80
C GLU A 19 -4.38 -9.74 31.13
N VAL A 20 -5.18 -10.63 31.71
CA VAL A 20 -4.88 -12.07 31.71
C VAL A 20 -5.64 -12.74 30.57
N LYS A 21 -5.44 -12.25 29.35
CA LYS A 21 -5.37 -13.19 28.23
C LYS A 21 -4.11 -14.00 28.47
N SER A 22 -4.24 -15.07 29.26
CA SER A 22 -3.40 -16.24 29.11
C SER A 22 -3.43 -16.53 27.62
N THR A 23 -2.37 -16.14 26.92
CA THR A 23 -2.07 -16.68 25.59
C THR A 23 -2.01 -18.17 25.83
N PHE A 24 -3.12 -18.84 25.58
CA PHE A 24 -3.19 -20.28 25.48
C PHE A 24 -2.10 -20.62 24.48
N ASN A 25 -1.01 -21.18 24.99
CA ASN A 25 0.20 -21.36 24.19
C ASN A 25 -0.04 -22.67 23.43
N ASP A 26 -0.93 -22.64 22.44
CA ASP A 26 -1.50 -23.81 21.74
C ASP A 26 -0.42 -24.78 21.24
N ASN A 27 0.75 -24.23 20.88
CA ASN A 27 1.91 -25.02 20.47
C ASN A 27 2.51 -25.84 21.62
N LEU A 28 2.56 -25.29 22.83
CA LEU A 28 3.11 -25.95 24.02
C LEU A 28 2.19 -27.10 24.48
N ASP A 29 0.87 -26.92 24.39
CA ASP A 29 -0.12 -27.93 24.77
C ASP A 29 -0.23 -29.06 23.74
N LYS A 30 -0.07 -28.77 22.44
CA LYS A 30 0.02 -29.78 21.39
C LYS A 30 1.26 -30.66 21.54
N ASP A 31 2.42 -30.08 21.85
CA ASP A 31 3.66 -30.82 22.08
C ASP A 31 3.61 -31.65 23.37
N ALA A 32 3.02 -31.10 24.44
CA ALA A 32 2.78 -31.84 25.68
C ALA A 32 1.81 -33.01 25.46
N PHE A 33 0.76 -32.81 24.66
CA PHE A 33 -0.19 -33.85 24.26
C PHE A 33 0.47 -34.93 23.39
N MET A 34 1.24 -34.57 22.37
CA MET A 34 1.96 -35.53 21.52
C MET A 34 2.99 -36.34 22.31
N LYS A 35 3.59 -35.73 23.34
CA LYS A 35 4.52 -36.42 24.26
C LYS A 35 3.78 -37.37 25.19
N LEU A 36 2.65 -36.97 25.73
CA LEU A 36 1.78 -37.83 26.53
C LEU A 36 1.26 -39.01 25.69
N LEU A 37 0.83 -38.75 24.46
CA LEU A 37 0.43 -39.74 23.47
C LEU A 37 1.54 -40.75 23.19
N THR A 38 2.75 -40.28 22.89
CA THR A 38 3.91 -41.14 22.64
C THR A 38 4.27 -41.98 23.87
N THR A 39 4.10 -41.41 25.06
CA THR A 39 4.34 -42.09 26.35
C THR A 39 3.28 -43.17 26.62
N GLN A 40 2.01 -42.90 26.32
CA GLN A 40 0.92 -43.88 26.42
C GLN A 40 1.12 -45.00 25.39
N LEU A 41 1.43 -44.68 24.14
CA LEU A 41 1.72 -45.67 23.09
C LEU A 41 2.90 -46.60 23.45
N SER A 42 3.88 -46.09 24.19
CA SER A 42 5.05 -46.86 24.65
C SER A 42 4.76 -47.76 25.85
N ASN A 43 3.67 -47.54 26.59
CA ASN A 43 3.30 -48.25 27.82
C ASN A 43 2.01 -49.08 27.71
N GLN A 44 1.35 -49.12 26.55
CA GLN A 44 0.14 -49.94 26.35
C GLN A 44 0.49 -51.42 26.10
N ASP A 45 -0.21 -52.32 26.78
CA ASP A 45 -0.21 -53.76 26.50
C ASP A 45 -0.84 -54.00 25.11
N PRO A 46 -0.17 -54.73 24.18
CA PRO A 46 -0.63 -54.91 22.80
C PRO A 46 -2.04 -55.49 22.62
N LEU A 47 -2.66 -56.03 23.68
CA LEU A 47 -3.94 -56.74 23.61
C LEU A 47 -5.20 -55.86 23.74
N ASN A 48 -5.13 -54.56 24.06
CA ASN A 48 -6.33 -53.68 24.06
C ASN A 48 -6.04 -52.20 23.72
N PRO A 49 -6.00 -51.83 22.42
CA PRO A 49 -5.60 -50.49 21.99
C PRO A 49 -6.77 -49.55 21.59
N MET A 50 -7.99 -49.72 22.13
CA MET A 50 -9.21 -49.18 21.48
C MET A 50 -9.81 -47.88 22.03
N GLU A 51 -9.59 -47.46 23.28
CA GLU A 51 -10.24 -46.22 23.80
C GLU A 51 -9.45 -44.92 23.52
N ASP A 52 -8.12 -44.94 23.56
CA ASP A 52 -7.34 -43.70 23.42
C ASP A 52 -7.39 -43.11 21.99
N ARG A 53 -7.54 -43.96 20.97
CA ARG A 53 -7.44 -43.57 19.55
C ARG A 53 -8.56 -42.65 19.08
N GLU A 54 -9.79 -42.83 19.58
CA GLU A 54 -10.93 -42.04 19.13
C GLU A 54 -10.87 -40.61 19.67
N PHE A 55 -10.41 -40.44 20.91
CA PHE A 55 -10.13 -39.13 21.49
C PHE A 55 -8.99 -38.41 20.74
N ILE A 56 -7.91 -39.13 20.42
CA ILE A 56 -6.77 -38.59 19.65
C ILE A 56 -7.22 -38.14 18.25
N ALA A 57 -8.05 -38.93 17.58
CA ALA A 57 -8.57 -38.58 16.25
C ALA A 57 -9.41 -37.30 16.30
N GLN A 58 -10.24 -37.13 17.33
CA GLN A 58 -11.04 -35.91 17.54
C GLN A 58 -10.16 -34.69 17.85
N MET A 59 -9.11 -34.84 18.66
CA MET A 59 -8.18 -33.75 18.97
C MET A 59 -7.34 -33.35 17.75
N ALA A 60 -6.87 -34.31 16.95
CA ALA A 60 -6.16 -34.03 15.70
C ALA A 60 -7.05 -33.28 14.70
N GLN A 61 -8.34 -33.64 14.64
CA GLN A 61 -9.33 -32.94 13.83
C GLN A 61 -9.55 -31.51 14.33
N PHE A 62 -9.66 -31.31 15.64
CA PHE A 62 -9.82 -29.98 16.23
C PHE A 62 -8.59 -29.10 16.00
N SER A 63 -7.38 -29.61 16.24
CA SER A 63 -6.11 -28.89 16.01
C SER A 63 -5.93 -28.51 14.53
N SER A 64 -6.40 -29.35 13.61
CA SER A 64 -6.37 -29.03 12.17
C SER A 64 -7.35 -27.91 11.81
N LEU A 65 -8.54 -27.90 12.42
CA LEU A 65 -9.53 -26.83 12.22
C LEU A 65 -9.04 -25.51 12.81
N GLU A 66 -8.46 -25.54 14.00
CA GLU A 66 -7.86 -24.38 14.65
C GLU A 66 -6.69 -23.83 13.82
N GLN A 67 -5.80 -24.70 13.32
CA GLN A 67 -4.72 -24.27 12.43
C GLN A 67 -5.27 -23.63 11.14
N MET A 68 -6.37 -24.14 10.60
CA MET A 68 -7.05 -23.54 9.46
C MET A 68 -7.67 -22.17 9.80
N GLN A 69 -8.25 -22.02 10.99
CA GLN A 69 -8.75 -20.73 11.47
C GLN A 69 -7.62 -19.71 11.64
N ASN A 70 -6.52 -20.10 12.28
CA ASN A 70 -5.32 -19.26 12.43
C ASN A 70 -4.72 -18.85 11.08
N MET A 71 -4.72 -19.77 10.11
CA MET A 71 -4.31 -19.46 8.74
C MET A 71 -5.26 -18.47 8.06
N ASN A 72 -6.57 -18.65 8.20
CA ASN A 72 -7.56 -17.72 7.65
C ASN A 72 -7.43 -16.32 8.28
N GLU A 73 -7.20 -16.22 9.59
CA GLU A 73 -6.95 -14.96 10.28
C GLU A 73 -5.67 -14.28 9.77
N SER A 74 -4.59 -15.04 9.62
CA SER A 74 -3.33 -14.55 9.05
C SER A 74 -3.51 -14.05 7.61
N MET A 75 -4.28 -14.78 6.79
CA MET A 75 -4.61 -14.35 5.43
C MET A 75 -5.44 -13.07 5.40
N LYS A 76 -6.38 -12.92 6.33
CA LYS A 76 -7.18 -11.69 6.46
C LYS A 76 -6.30 -10.49 6.85
N SER A 77 -5.41 -10.67 7.83
CA SER A 77 -4.45 -9.64 8.24
C SER A 77 -3.57 -9.21 7.05
N ASN A 78 -3.00 -10.17 6.32
CA ASN A 78 -2.17 -9.88 5.16
C ASN A 78 -2.96 -9.14 4.06
N HIS A 79 -4.24 -9.48 3.87
CA HIS A 79 -5.10 -8.78 2.93
C HIS A 79 -5.33 -7.32 3.33
N GLU A 80 -5.57 -7.06 4.61
CA GLU A 80 -5.71 -5.71 5.17
C GLU A 80 -4.41 -4.90 5.00
N ASP A 81 -3.25 -5.51 5.28
CA ASP A 81 -1.93 -4.88 5.10
C ASP A 81 -1.66 -4.49 3.64
N ILE A 82 -2.01 -5.36 2.69
CA ILE A 82 -1.87 -5.10 1.25
C ILE A 82 -2.75 -3.91 0.84
N MET A 83 -3.98 -3.84 1.34
CA MET A 83 -4.90 -2.74 1.04
C MET A 83 -4.40 -1.40 1.61
N GLU A 84 -3.88 -1.41 2.84
CA GLU A 84 -3.28 -0.20 3.43
C GLU A 84 -2.03 0.22 2.65
N HIS A 85 -1.19 -0.73 2.23
CA HIS A 85 -0.03 -0.41 1.39
C HIS A 85 -0.43 0.22 0.06
N MET A 86 -1.46 -0.29 -0.61
CA MET A 86 -2.00 0.31 -1.85
C MET A 86 -2.51 1.74 -1.61
N LYS A 87 -3.19 1.98 -0.48
CA LYS A 87 -3.67 3.32 -0.11
C LYS A 87 -2.52 4.29 0.13
N ILE A 88 -1.48 3.87 0.86
CA ILE A 88 -0.28 4.69 1.09
C ILE A 88 0.42 4.99 -0.23
N MET A 89 0.58 4.01 -1.11
CA MET A 89 1.17 4.20 -2.43
C MET A 89 0.37 5.19 -3.27
N ASN A 90 -0.95 5.07 -3.28
CA ASN A 90 -1.83 5.99 -3.99
C ASN A 90 -1.69 7.42 -3.45
N ASN A 91 -1.74 7.59 -2.12
CA ASN A 91 -1.57 8.88 -1.47
C ASN A 91 -0.21 9.53 -1.80
N ASN A 92 0.87 8.75 -1.74
CA ASN A 92 2.22 9.22 -2.07
C ASN A 92 2.31 9.68 -3.54
N MET A 93 1.67 8.96 -4.46
CA MET A 93 1.62 9.33 -5.87
C MET A 93 0.84 10.63 -6.09
N VAL A 94 -0.32 10.77 -5.45
CA VAL A 94 -1.14 11.99 -5.52
C VAL A 94 -0.38 13.19 -4.96
N GLU A 95 0.30 13.03 -3.82
CA GLU A 95 1.13 14.08 -3.22
C GLU A 95 2.27 14.48 -4.14
N SER A 96 2.98 13.50 -4.72
CA SER A 96 4.04 13.73 -5.69
C SER A 96 3.55 14.51 -6.92
N HIS A 97 2.41 14.11 -7.50
CA HIS A 97 1.79 14.82 -8.61
C HIS A 97 1.40 16.25 -8.23
N GLY A 98 0.87 16.46 -7.01
CA GLY A 98 0.55 17.78 -6.49
C GLY A 98 1.79 18.69 -6.38
N LYS A 99 2.92 18.15 -5.90
CA LYS A 99 4.20 18.86 -5.83
C LYS A 99 4.71 19.26 -7.22
N VAL A 100 4.65 18.34 -8.19
CA VAL A 100 5.05 18.63 -9.58
C VAL A 100 4.16 19.72 -10.20
N ALA A 101 2.84 19.63 -10.01
CA ALA A 101 1.91 20.66 -10.49
C ALA A 101 2.20 22.04 -9.89
N ALA A 102 2.49 22.10 -8.58
CA ALA A 102 2.89 23.33 -7.91
C ALA A 102 4.21 23.91 -8.45
N GLN A 103 5.20 23.06 -8.73
CA GLN A 103 6.47 23.47 -9.34
C GLN A 103 6.27 24.04 -10.76
N ILE A 104 5.41 23.41 -11.57
CA ILE A 104 5.06 23.91 -12.90
C ILE A 104 4.38 25.29 -12.80
N GLY A 105 3.45 25.46 -11.86
CA GLY A 105 2.80 26.74 -11.60
C GLY A 105 3.79 27.84 -11.23
N SER A 106 4.71 27.55 -10.30
CA SER A 106 5.78 28.48 -9.92
C SER A 106 6.69 28.85 -11.10
N LEU A 107 7.03 27.89 -11.97
CA LEU A 107 7.83 28.16 -13.17
C LEU A 107 7.08 29.08 -14.16
N ALA A 108 5.78 28.88 -14.35
CA ALA A 108 4.96 29.71 -15.21
C ALA A 108 4.90 31.17 -14.70
N GLU A 109 4.76 31.37 -13.39
CA GLU A 109 4.81 32.70 -12.76
C GLU A 109 6.17 33.38 -12.97
N VAL A 110 7.27 32.67 -12.77
CA VAL A 110 8.63 33.20 -13.01
C VAL A 110 8.82 33.56 -14.49
N LEU A 111 8.33 32.73 -15.41
CA LEU A 111 8.42 32.99 -16.84
C LEU A 111 7.62 34.23 -17.24
N ALA A 112 6.39 34.37 -16.74
CA ALA A 112 5.56 35.54 -16.99
C ALA A 112 6.24 36.83 -16.49
N ALA A 113 6.79 36.82 -15.27
CA ALA A 113 7.52 37.95 -14.72
C ALA A 113 8.79 38.29 -15.53
N PHE A 114 9.52 37.28 -16.00
CA PHE A 114 10.70 37.49 -16.86
C PHE A 114 10.34 38.08 -18.22
N MET A 115 9.24 37.63 -18.83
CA MET A 115 8.74 38.20 -20.09
C MET A 115 8.34 39.65 -19.88
N GLU A 116 7.56 39.98 -18.85
CA GLU A 116 7.14 41.34 -18.55
C GLU A 116 8.35 42.27 -18.31
N ALA A 117 9.37 41.79 -17.59
CA ALA A 117 10.60 42.54 -17.35
C ALA A 117 11.43 42.80 -18.62
N ASN A 118 11.31 41.94 -19.65
CA ASN A 118 12.12 42.00 -20.87
C ASN A 118 11.34 42.47 -22.11
N MET A 119 10.07 42.84 -22.00
CA MET A 119 9.28 43.47 -23.08
C MET A 119 9.63 44.96 -23.32
N VAL A 120 10.90 45.35 -23.18
CA VAL A 120 11.37 46.70 -23.52
C VAL A 120 11.95 46.68 -24.94
N ASP A 121 11.38 47.52 -25.82
CA ASP A 121 11.86 47.96 -27.14
C ASP A 121 11.64 47.11 -28.41
N GLU A 122 10.38 46.84 -28.77
CA GLU A 122 10.04 46.49 -30.18
C GLU A 122 9.06 47.46 -30.85
N LYS A 123 8.64 48.55 -30.19
CA LYS A 123 7.72 49.54 -30.76
C LYS A 123 8.39 50.68 -31.56
N ASP A 124 9.73 50.72 -31.67
CA ASP A 124 10.46 51.81 -32.33
C ASP A 124 11.31 51.38 -33.55
N LYS A 125 10.94 50.28 -34.22
CA LYS A 125 11.48 49.94 -35.55
C LYS A 125 10.36 49.86 -36.59
N SER A 126 9.72 51.00 -36.85
CA SER A 126 9.09 51.22 -38.14
C SER A 126 10.19 51.54 -39.17
N THR A 127 10.51 50.59 -40.05
CA THR A 127 11.02 50.94 -41.37
C THR A 127 10.08 50.35 -42.38
N ASP A 128 9.36 51.24 -43.08
CA ASP A 128 8.64 50.99 -44.31
C ASP A 128 9.36 49.94 -45.17
N THR A 129 8.64 48.88 -45.53
CA THR A 129 8.92 48.17 -46.77
C THR A 129 7.57 47.92 -47.41
N GLU A 130 7.22 48.84 -48.29
CA GLU A 130 6.14 48.72 -49.27
C GLU A 130 6.40 47.45 -50.09
N VAL A 131 5.56 46.43 -49.92
CA VAL A 131 5.64 45.18 -50.69
C VAL A 131 4.90 45.42 -52.00
N ASP A 132 5.66 45.54 -53.08
CA ASP A 132 5.17 45.59 -54.46
C ASP A 132 4.48 44.26 -54.81
N GLU A 133 3.18 44.33 -55.06
CA GLU A 133 2.33 43.21 -55.50
C GLU A 133 2.62 42.87 -56.97
N SER A 134 3.74 42.20 -57.25
CA SER A 134 3.91 41.51 -58.53
C SER A 134 4.86 40.32 -58.43
N GLU A 135 4.32 39.15 -58.10
CA GLU A 135 4.55 37.91 -58.86
C GLU A 135 3.72 36.76 -58.27
N VAL A 136 2.56 36.55 -58.89
CA VAL A 136 1.88 35.26 -58.88
C VAL A 136 2.62 34.36 -59.86
N TYR A 137 3.30 33.32 -59.37
CA TYR A 137 3.65 32.17 -60.21
C TYR A 137 3.27 30.84 -59.54
N LEU A 138 2.43 30.12 -60.28
CA LEU A 138 1.94 28.78 -60.03
C LEU A 138 3.04 27.73 -60.22
N ALA A 139 3.02 26.68 -59.41
CA ALA A 139 3.42 25.28 -59.69
C ALA A 139 3.60 24.58 -58.33
N ASP A 140 3.20 23.34 -58.04
CA ASP A 140 2.73 22.25 -58.88
C ASP A 140 2.02 21.22 -57.98
N ALA A 141 1.13 20.45 -58.61
CA ALA A 141 0.30 19.41 -58.03
C ALA A 141 1.03 18.06 -57.79
N LYS A 142 0.64 17.34 -56.72
CA LYS A 142 0.56 15.86 -56.52
C LYS A 142 0.79 15.53 -55.04
N ASP A 143 0.11 14.60 -54.36
CA ASP A 143 -0.78 13.49 -54.75
C ASP A 143 -1.58 13.08 -53.49
N PRO A 144 -2.89 12.71 -53.57
CA PRO A 144 -3.64 12.18 -52.45
C PRO A 144 -3.97 10.69 -52.67
N THR A 145 -3.39 9.75 -51.91
CA THR A 145 -4.06 8.51 -51.49
C THR A 145 -3.17 7.58 -50.66
N GLU A 146 -3.83 6.97 -49.67
CA GLU A 146 -3.65 5.60 -49.19
C GLU A 146 -2.32 5.19 -48.52
N ASN A 147 -2.40 4.89 -47.22
CA ASN A 147 -2.15 3.50 -46.86
C ASN A 147 -3.00 3.08 -45.66
N ALA A 148 -3.42 1.82 -45.74
CA ALA A 148 -4.34 1.08 -44.87
C ALA A 148 -3.79 0.76 -43.48
#